data_AF-A0A1R1A5A6-F1
#
_entry.id   AF-A0A1R1A5A6-F1
#
_cell.length_a   1.000
_cell.length_b   1.000
_cell.length_c   1.000
_cell.angle_alpha   90.00
_cell.angle_beta   90.00
_cell.angle_gamma   90.00
#
_symmetry.space_group_name_H-M   'P 1'
#
loop_
_entity.id
_entity.type
_entity.pdbx_description
1 polymer ?
#
loop_
_entity_poly.entity_id
_entity_poly.type
_entity_poly.pdbx_seq_one_letter_code
_entity_poly.pdbx_strand_id
1 'polypeptide(L)'
;MEIVKHFFLWIFMIILFVAAAVVLELFEGSKIMTTEYYGLRNIGLTFVLLMVVYAFLFYPITLLPISLVVHKLVKSLMIKASIYILFGGLVGVYMFHYLYDNFVSGYELNRNSSIIIFAVVGLLYALAENMLHRRMRE
;
A
#
# COMPACT_ATOMS: atom_id res chain seq x y z
N MET A 1 6.00 1.47 -24.95
CA MET A 1 5.63 2.44 -23.89
C MET A 1 4.92 1.80 -22.70
N GLU A 2 4.07 0.77 -22.87
CA GLU A 2 3.37 0.16 -21.72
C GLU A 2 4.27 -0.47 -20.65
N ILE A 3 5.36 -1.15 -21.04
CA ILE A 3 6.33 -1.70 -20.07
C ILE A 3 6.94 -0.59 -19.21
N VAL A 4 7.32 0.53 -19.84
CA VAL A 4 7.87 1.71 -19.16
C VAL A 4 6.84 2.29 -18.18
N LYS A 5 5.56 2.37 -18.58
CA LYS A 5 4.46 2.77 -17.69
C LYS A 5 4.40 1.93 -16.42
N HIS A 6 4.38 0.61 -16.60
CA HIS A 6 4.21 -0.33 -15.49
C HIS A 6 5.45 -0.35 -14.59
N PHE A 7 6.64 -0.09 -15.13
CA PHE A 7 7.85 0.09 -14.36
C PHE A 7 7.81 1.35 -13.48
N PHE A 8 7.39 2.50 -14.02
CA PHE A 8 7.21 3.72 -13.22
C PHE A 8 6.15 3.55 -12.12
N LEU A 9 5.01 2.94 -12.46
CA LEU A 9 3.96 2.64 -11.48
C LEU A 9 4.42 1.66 -10.41
N TRP A 10 5.32 0.74 -10.74
CA TRP A 10 5.91 -0.18 -9.78
C TRP A 10 6.77 0.56 -8.76
N ILE A 11 7.72 1.38 -9.21
CA ILE A 11 8.57 2.20 -8.34
C ILE A 11 7.72 3.12 -7.48
N PHE A 12 6.74 3.79 -8.08
CA PHE A 12 5.83 4.67 -7.38
C PHE A 12 5.04 3.93 -6.29
N MET A 13 4.55 2.72 -6.58
CA MET A 13 3.84 1.90 -5.61
C MET A 13 4.75 1.46 -4.45
N ILE A 14 6.01 1.11 -4.72
CA ILE A 14 6.98 0.77 -3.66
C ILE A 14 7.12 1.93 -2.68
N ILE A 15 7.30 3.15 -3.19
CA ILE A 15 7.44 4.35 -2.37
C ILE A 15 6.18 4.58 -1.53
N LEU A 16 4.99 4.53 -2.15
CA LEU A 16 3.73 4.73 -1.44
C LEU A 16 3.48 3.67 -0.37
N PHE A 17 3.76 2.40 -0.68
CA PHE A 17 3.56 1.29 0.25
C PHE A 17 4.45 1.42 1.47
N VAL A 18 5.74 1.68 1.26
CA VAL A 18 6.71 1.86 2.36
C VAL A 18 6.35 3.07 3.20
N ALA A 19 5.99 4.19 2.55
CA ALA A 19 5.53 5.38 3.26
C ALA A 19 4.29 5.09 4.11
N ALA A 20 3.31 4.37 3.58
CA ALA A 20 2.11 3.97 4.32
C ALA A 20 2.43 3.03 5.49
N ALA A 21 3.31 2.04 5.31
CA ALA A 21 3.74 1.16 6.38
C ALA A 21 4.47 1.93 7.50
N VAL A 22 5.34 2.88 7.14
CA VAL A 22 6.02 3.75 8.11
C VAL A 22 5.03 4.67 8.83
N VAL A 23 4.09 5.29 8.12
CA VAL A 23 3.05 6.12 8.76
C VAL A 23 2.22 5.26 9.71
N LEU A 24 1.78 4.08 9.30
CA LEU A 24 1.02 3.19 10.16
C LEU A 24 1.82 2.78 11.40
N GLU A 25 3.11 2.53 11.25
CA GLU A 25 4.01 2.21 12.35
C GLU A 25 4.20 3.37 13.32
N LEU A 26 4.27 4.61 12.81
CA LEU A 26 4.33 5.81 13.67
C LEU A 26 3.03 6.04 14.44
N PHE A 27 1.87 5.74 13.84
CA PHE A 27 0.56 5.94 14.45
C PHE A 27 0.13 4.82 15.40
N GLU A 28 0.35 3.56 15.03
CA GLU A 28 -0.11 2.39 15.78
C GLU A 28 1.05 1.62 16.40
N GLY A 29 2.10 1.31 15.64
CA GLY A 29 3.24 0.54 16.13
C GLY A 29 4.02 1.21 17.27
N SER A 30 4.07 2.54 17.30
CA SER A 30 4.71 3.32 18.37
C SER A 30 4.10 3.11 19.75
N LYS A 31 2.83 2.65 19.82
CA LYS A 31 2.13 2.34 21.07
C LYS A 31 2.65 1.04 21.70
N ILE A 32 3.15 0.11 20.89
CA ILE A 32 3.62 -1.20 21.35
C ILE A 32 4.95 -1.00 22.08
N MET A 33 5.03 -1.38 23.36
CA MET A 33 6.19 -1.11 24.24
C MET A 33 7.08 -2.35 24.49
N THR A 34 6.76 -3.51 23.91
CA THR A 34 7.57 -4.72 24.05
C THR A 34 8.76 -4.74 23.10
N THR A 35 9.78 -5.55 23.44
CA THR A 35 10.93 -5.84 22.56
C THR A 35 10.65 -6.95 21.54
N GLU A 36 9.59 -7.75 21.77
CA GLU A 36 9.17 -8.85 20.88
C GLU A 36 8.55 -8.34 19.57
N TYR A 37 8.04 -7.11 19.56
CA TYR A 37 7.46 -6.51 18.37
C TYR A 37 8.54 -6.11 17.36
N TYR A 38 8.53 -6.67 16.17
CA TYR A 38 9.50 -6.36 15.10
C TYR A 38 9.14 -5.07 14.32
N GLY A 39 8.86 -3.99 15.03
CA GLY A 39 8.55 -2.67 14.46
C GLY A 39 9.75 -1.78 14.19
N LEU A 40 9.50 -0.58 13.69
CA LEU A 40 10.53 0.42 13.36
C LEU A 40 11.36 0.80 14.58
N ARG A 41 10.77 0.84 15.78
CA ARG A 41 11.53 1.15 17.01
C ARG A 41 12.57 0.08 17.36
N ASN A 42 12.24 -1.19 17.15
CA ASN A 42 13.05 -2.30 17.65
C ASN A 42 14.04 -2.82 16.60
N ILE A 43 13.67 -2.81 15.32
CA ILE A 43 14.55 -3.27 14.22
C ILE A 43 14.93 -2.17 13.21
N GLY A 44 14.49 -0.93 13.42
CA GLY A 44 14.96 0.23 12.68
C GLY A 44 14.83 0.09 11.16
N LEU A 45 15.93 0.34 10.45
CA LEU A 45 15.99 0.26 8.98
C LEU A 45 15.60 -1.12 8.43
N THR A 46 15.81 -2.19 9.20
CA THR A 46 15.43 -3.56 8.79
C THR A 46 13.92 -3.66 8.55
N PHE A 47 13.09 -2.99 9.36
CA PHE A 47 11.64 -2.92 9.10
C PHE A 47 11.34 -2.30 7.74
N VAL A 48 12.00 -1.17 7.42
CA VAL A 48 11.82 -0.49 6.13
C VAL A 48 12.24 -1.38 4.96
N LEU A 49 13.38 -2.08 5.08
CA LEU A 49 13.85 -3.01 4.06
C LEU A 49 12.87 -4.17 3.85
N LEU A 50 12.30 -4.72 4.93
CA LEU A 50 11.26 -5.74 4.84
C LEU A 50 10.03 -5.22 4.08
N MET A 51 9.59 -3.99 4.38
CA MET A 51 8.47 -3.36 3.66
C MET A 51 8.78 -3.10 2.19
N VAL A 52 10.02 -2.73 1.85
CA VAL A 52 10.47 -2.60 0.45
C VAL A 52 10.38 -3.93 -0.28
N VAL A 53 10.89 -5.02 0.31
CA VAL A 53 10.81 -6.37 -0.28
C VAL A 53 9.36 -6.79 -0.47
N TYR A 54 8.52 -6.54 0.53
CA TYR A 54 7.09 -6.83 0.45
C TYR A 54 6.43 -6.05 -0.69
N ALA A 55 6.66 -4.75 -0.78
CA ALA A 55 6.11 -3.89 -1.83
C ALA A 55 6.62 -4.28 -3.23
N PHE A 56 7.89 -4.68 -3.33
CA PHE A 56 8.51 -5.11 -4.57
C PHE A 56 7.79 -6.34 -5.15
N LEU A 57 7.46 -7.33 -4.30
CA LEU A 57 6.71 -8.53 -4.71
C LEU A 57 5.22 -8.27 -4.88
N PHE A 58 4.65 -7.41 -4.03
CA PHE A 58 3.22 -7.12 -4.01
C PHE A 58 2.72 -6.61 -5.37
N TYR A 59 3.42 -5.66 -5.97
CA TYR A 59 2.99 -5.03 -7.22
C TYR A 59 2.83 -6.01 -8.41
N PRO A 60 3.86 -6.77 -8.83
CA PRO A 60 3.74 -7.65 -10.00
C PRO A 60 2.73 -8.79 -9.77
N ILE A 61 2.60 -9.27 -8.53
CA ILE A 61 1.72 -10.40 -8.20
C ILE A 61 0.25 -9.96 -8.12
N THR A 62 -0.02 -8.75 -7.62
CA THR A 62 -1.40 -8.32 -7.31
C THR A 62 -1.83 -7.11 -8.12
N LEU A 63 -1.13 -5.98 -7.97
CA LEU A 63 -1.61 -4.71 -8.50
C LEU A 63 -1.48 -4.62 -10.03
N LEU A 64 -0.46 -5.25 -10.61
CA LEU A 64 -0.27 -5.33 -12.06
C LEU A 64 -1.43 -6.07 -12.76
N PRO A 65 -1.78 -7.32 -12.41
CA PRO A 65 -2.90 -8.00 -13.07
C PRO A 65 -4.23 -7.25 -12.84
N ILE A 66 -4.44 -6.67 -11.66
CA ILE A 66 -5.61 -5.82 -11.39
C ILE A 66 -5.62 -4.60 -12.30
N SER A 67 -4.51 -3.88 -12.43
CA SER A 67 -4.38 -2.70 -13.29
C SER A 67 -4.67 -3.02 -14.75
N LEU A 68 -4.18 -4.16 -15.25
CA LEU A 68 -4.48 -4.63 -16.61
C LEU A 68 -5.97 -4.90 -16.82
N VAL A 69 -6.62 -5.60 -15.88
CA VAL A 69 -8.05 -5.92 -15.94
C VAL A 69 -8.91 -4.65 -15.83
N VAL A 70 -8.63 -3.80 -14.84
CA VAL A 70 -9.34 -2.54 -14.60
C VAL A 70 -9.18 -1.60 -15.79
N HIS A 71 -7.99 -1.52 -16.38
CA HIS A 71 -7.77 -0.71 -17.57
C HIS A 71 -8.61 -1.19 -18.76
N LYS A 72 -8.71 -2.50 -18.96
CA LYS A 72 -9.45 -3.11 -20.06
C LYS A 72 -10.98 -2.98 -19.90
N LEU A 73 -11.49 -3.15 -18.68
CA LEU A 73 -12.93 -3.25 -18.43
C LEU A 73 -13.57 -1.91 -18.05
N VAL A 74 -12.83 -1.02 -17.39
CA VAL A 74 -13.40 0.20 -16.81
C VAL A 74 -12.89 1.41 -17.58
N LYS A 75 -13.81 2.25 -18.06
CA LYS A 75 -13.48 3.52 -18.74
C LYS A 75 -13.53 4.73 -17.80
N SER A 76 -14.46 4.74 -16.84
CA SER A 76 -14.65 5.85 -15.90
C SER A 76 -13.54 5.92 -14.86
N LEU A 77 -12.91 7.09 -14.73
CA LEU A 77 -11.88 7.35 -13.71
C LEU A 77 -12.42 7.18 -12.29
N MET A 78 -13.65 7.63 -12.02
CA MET A 78 -14.24 7.53 -10.69
C MET A 78 -14.37 6.07 -10.25
N ILE A 79 -14.81 5.19 -11.17
CA ILE A 79 -14.93 3.76 -10.88
C ILE A 79 -13.55 3.13 -10.63
N LYS A 80 -12.54 3.48 -11.44
CA LYS A 80 -11.16 3.01 -11.21
C LYS A 80 -10.64 3.43 -9.84
N ALA A 81 -10.82 4.70 -9.49
CA ALA A 81 -10.40 5.22 -8.19
C ALA A 81 -11.09 4.47 -7.05
N SER A 82 -12.40 4.22 -7.14
CA SER A 82 -13.13 3.42 -6.14
C SER A 82 -12.58 1.99 -6.02
N ILE A 83 -12.26 1.32 -7.13
CA ILE A 83 -11.67 -0.03 -7.10
C ILE A 83 -10.32 -0.02 -6.37
N TYR A 84 -9.43 0.92 -6.71
CA TYR A 84 -8.12 0.99 -6.07
C TYR A 84 -8.21 1.43 -4.60
N ILE A 85 -9.14 2.30 -4.23
CA ILE A 85 -9.42 2.66 -2.83
C ILE A 85 -9.83 1.41 -2.04
N LEU A 86 -10.79 0.63 -2.56
CA LEU A 86 -11.26 -0.58 -1.89
C LEU A 86 -10.13 -1.61 -1.77
N PHE A 87 -9.38 -1.81 -2.86
CA PHE A 87 -8.24 -2.72 -2.86
C PHE A 87 -7.16 -2.28 -1.86
N GLY A 88 -6.82 -0.99 -1.83
CA GLY A 88 -5.93 -0.41 -0.83
C GLY A 88 -6.43 -0.65 0.59
N GLY A 89 -7.71 -0.40 0.86
CA GLY A 89 -8.31 -0.69 2.17
C GLY A 89 -8.18 -2.16 2.59
N LEU A 90 -8.39 -3.11 1.66
CA LEU A 90 -8.20 -4.55 1.92
C LEU A 90 -6.74 -4.89 2.22
N VAL A 91 -5.80 -4.30 1.49
CA VAL A 91 -4.36 -4.42 1.78
C VAL A 91 -4.05 -3.87 3.16
N GLY A 92 -4.66 -2.74 3.55
CA GLY A 92 -4.53 -2.18 4.89
C GLY A 92 -5.03 -3.14 5.99
N VAL A 93 -6.17 -3.80 5.77
CA VAL A 93 -6.66 -4.85 6.70
C VAL A 93 -5.63 -5.98 6.83
N TYR A 94 -5.14 -6.49 5.69
CA TYR A 94 -4.13 -7.55 5.69
C TYR A 94 -2.85 -7.14 6.41
N MET A 95 -2.32 -5.95 6.10
CA MET A 95 -1.09 -5.43 6.71
C MET A 95 -1.24 -5.20 8.21
N PHE A 96 -2.40 -4.72 8.65
CA PHE A 96 -2.67 -4.54 10.08
C PHE A 96 -2.64 -5.87 10.82
N HIS A 97 -3.28 -6.91 10.28
CA HIS A 97 -3.21 -8.26 10.86
C HIS A 97 -1.79 -8.80 10.84
N TYR A 98 -1.10 -8.72 9.70
CA TYR A 98 0.26 -9.22 9.57
C TYR A 98 1.23 -8.59 10.57
N LEU A 99 1.11 -7.29 10.85
CA LEU A 99 2.00 -6.57 11.74
C LEU A 99 1.59 -6.65 13.21
N TYR A 100 0.29 -6.65 13.51
CA TYR A 100 -0.20 -6.30 14.85
C TYR A 100 -1.09 -7.31 15.54
N ASP A 101 -1.47 -8.44 14.92
CA ASP A 101 -2.53 -9.32 15.45
C ASP A 101 -2.35 -9.70 16.93
N ASN A 102 -1.11 -10.03 17.33
CA ASN A 102 -0.77 -10.41 18.71
C ASN A 102 -0.76 -9.25 19.72
N PHE A 103 -0.81 -8.01 19.25
CA PHE A 103 -0.65 -6.79 20.06
C PHE A 103 -1.93 -5.95 20.13
N VAL A 104 -2.97 -6.29 19.35
CA VAL A 104 -4.20 -5.47 19.22
C VAL A 104 -4.89 -5.24 20.56
N SER A 105 -5.14 -6.30 21.33
CA SER A 105 -5.87 -6.21 22.60
C SER A 105 -5.06 -5.58 23.72
N GLY A 106 -3.73 -5.73 23.70
CA GLY A 106 -2.84 -5.21 24.74
C GLY A 106 -2.53 -3.71 24.59
N TYR A 107 -2.62 -3.18 23.37
CA TYR A 107 -2.22 -1.81 23.03
C TYR A 107 -3.33 -0.97 22.37
N GLU A 108 -4.56 -1.48 22.37
CA GLU A 108 -5.76 -0.81 21.82
C GLU A 108 -5.54 -0.27 20.39
N LEU A 109 -4.91 -1.09 19.54
CA LEU A 109 -4.52 -0.69 18.20
C LEU A 109 -5.75 -0.54 17.30
N ASN A 110 -5.78 0.55 16.52
CA ASN A 110 -6.95 0.86 15.69
C ASN A 110 -6.75 0.38 14.24
N ARG A 111 -7.48 -0.67 13.86
CA ARG A 111 -7.48 -1.21 12.49
C ARG A 111 -7.90 -0.17 11.46
N ASN A 112 -8.79 0.75 11.80
CA ASN A 112 -9.30 1.76 10.87
C ASN A 112 -8.19 2.70 10.39
N SER A 113 -7.17 2.96 11.21
CA SER A 113 -5.99 3.74 10.82
C SER A 113 -5.32 3.14 9.59
N SER A 114 -5.09 1.82 9.58
CA SER A 114 -4.50 1.11 8.44
C SER A 114 -5.39 1.14 7.20
N ILE A 115 -6.69 0.89 7.37
CA ILE A 115 -7.66 0.93 6.26
C ILE A 115 -7.63 2.29 5.56
N ILE A 116 -7.67 3.38 6.34
CA ILE A 116 -7.68 4.75 5.81
C ILE A 116 -6.35 5.06 5.11
N ILE A 117 -5.22 4.76 5.74
CA ILE A 117 -3.88 5.02 5.17
C ILE A 117 -3.71 4.30 3.82
N PHE A 118 -4.03 3.01 3.76
CA PHE A 118 -3.86 2.25 2.52
C PHE A 118 -4.96 2.54 1.49
N ALA A 119 -6.16 2.96 1.90
CA ALA A 119 -7.17 3.49 0.98
C ALA A 119 -6.67 4.76 0.26
N VAL A 120 -5.99 5.66 0.99
CA VAL A 120 -5.34 6.85 0.40
C VAL A 120 -4.24 6.43 -0.59
N VAL A 121 -3.43 5.43 -0.28
CA VAL A 121 -2.45 4.87 -1.22
C VAL A 121 -3.12 4.39 -2.51
N GLY A 122 -4.24 3.66 -2.39
CA GLY A 122 -5.02 3.20 -3.54
C GLY A 122 -5.53 4.35 -4.41
N LEU A 123 -6.01 5.43 -3.80
CA LEU A 123 -6.42 6.63 -4.52
C LEU A 123 -5.23 7.29 -5.25
N LEU A 124 -4.10 7.48 -4.56
CA LEU A 124 -2.90 8.07 -5.17
C LEU A 124 -2.38 7.24 -6.35
N TYR A 125 -2.44 5.90 -6.23
CA TYR A 125 -2.11 5.00 -7.32
C TYR A 125 -3.04 5.19 -8.53
N ALA A 126 -4.36 5.26 -8.30
CA ALA A 126 -5.35 5.47 -9.36
C ALA A 126 -5.10 6.78 -10.13
N LEU A 127 -4.76 7.86 -9.40
CA LEU A 127 -4.43 9.15 -9.98
C LEU A 127 -3.16 9.08 -10.82
N ALA A 128 -2.10 8.46 -10.28
CA ALA A 128 -0.83 8.29 -10.99
C ALA A 128 -0.99 7.46 -12.27
N GLU A 129 -1.74 6.35 -12.21
CA GLU A 129 -2.04 5.54 -13.40
C GLU A 129 -2.74 6.36 -14.47
N ASN A 130 -3.80 7.10 -14.11
CA ASN A 130 -4.54 7.93 -15.06
C ASN A 130 -3.69 9.06 -15.64
N MET A 131 -2.87 9.73 -14.83
CA MET A 131 -1.94 10.77 -15.32
C MET A 131 -0.95 10.20 -16.33
N LEU A 132 -0.37 9.05 -16.02
CA LEU A 132 0.64 8.41 -16.87
C LEU A 132 0.02 7.87 -18.17
N HIS A 133 -1.22 7.38 -18.11
CA HIS A 133 -1.98 6.99 -19.30
C HIS A 133 -2.30 8.15 -20.23
N ARG A 134 -2.61 9.34 -19.69
CA ARG A 134 -2.86 10.53 -20.51
C ARG A 134 -1.59 10.97 -21.24
N ARG A 135 -0.47 11.05 -20.51
CA ARG A 135 0.82 11.52 -21.05
C ARG A 135 1.47 10.62 -22.10
N MET A 136 1.12 9.33 -22.15
CA MET A 136 1.71 8.36 -23.08
C MET A 136 0.78 7.95 -24.23
N ARG A 137 -0.41 8.57 -24.32
CA ARG A 137 -1.27 8.51 -25.51
C ARG A 137 -1.07 9.72 -26.44
N GLU A 138 -0.53 10.80 -25.91
CA GLU A 138 0.03 11.94 -26.67
C GLU A 138 1.40 11.54 -27.26
#